data_AF-A0AAI9K4X1-F1
#
_entry.id   AF-A0AAI9K4X1-F1
#
_cell.length_a   1.000
_cell.length_b   1.000
_cell.length_c   1.000
_cell.angle_alpha   90.00
_cell.angle_beta   90.00
_cell.angle_gamma   90.00
#
_symmetry.space_group_name_H-M   'P 1'
#
loop_
_entity.id
_entity.type
_entity.pdbx_description
1 polymer ?
#
loop_
_entity_poly.entity_id
_entity_poly.type
_entity_poly.pdbx_seq_one_letter_code
_entity_poly.pdbx_strand_id
1 'polypeptide(L)'
;MPTKINVNGKYPCCANWVVMKRTRDGVIAKNCLIDETIKLSDREARYLTRLNGNRNPYRMKGFSADECTSYFRFLKECMLVREAGRSMHIDEMKLYTLIIPNKTRTNSVIPRILNFLLCILFLPVFAYGLYCIFAYENTWGMEDPTILNILLGSIGGIFLGTILHESAHAFSCLSDENGRVFEAGVMLNGMFLGAYVLIDESEIKSNTKRAQINLAGVEMNLLLAGVLMILATFGNFLGPWKVALLFAALQNVFLVLMNLAFTEGLDGEHALSSLFGGFVVDAAKANLSVLFDRQRRVDYFAVHGICGAANICVSLVILVFQFIVPLVVVADISIWIGALFQ
;
A
#
# COMPACT_ATOMS: atom_id res chain seq x y z
N MET A 1 13.63 12.85 -32.80
CA MET A 1 14.84 12.17 -32.29
C MET A 1 14.44 11.38 -31.05
N PRO A 2 14.84 10.10 -30.84
CA PRO A 2 14.51 9.44 -29.60
C PRO A 2 15.41 10.00 -28.50
N THR A 3 14.83 10.84 -27.66
CA THR A 3 15.40 11.28 -26.39
C THR A 3 15.72 10.05 -25.54
N LYS A 4 16.91 9.99 -24.95
CA LYS A 4 17.29 8.97 -23.97
C LYS A 4 16.47 9.23 -22.71
N ILE A 5 15.53 8.35 -22.37
CA ILE A 5 14.68 8.49 -21.19
C ILE A 5 14.45 7.07 -20.67
N ASN A 6 15.17 6.70 -19.61
CA ASN A 6 14.95 5.55 -18.71
C ASN A 6 16.00 5.65 -17.59
N VAL A 7 15.94 4.79 -16.57
CA VAL A 7 16.88 4.71 -15.45
C VAL A 7 18.32 4.71 -16.00
N ASN A 8 19.08 5.76 -15.66
CA ASN A 8 20.48 5.98 -16.07
C ASN A 8 20.72 6.36 -17.56
N GLY A 9 19.77 7.03 -18.22
CA GLY A 9 19.98 7.56 -19.59
C GLY A 9 19.88 6.50 -20.69
N LYS A 10 19.10 5.44 -20.41
CA LYS A 10 18.84 4.31 -21.31
C LYS A 10 17.60 4.54 -22.18
N TYR A 11 17.39 3.70 -23.18
CA TYR A 11 16.13 3.64 -23.92
C TYR A 11 14.99 3.10 -23.04
N PRO A 12 13.72 3.28 -23.43
CA PRO A 12 12.59 2.64 -22.74
C PRO A 12 12.76 1.12 -22.62
N CYS A 13 12.29 0.54 -21.51
CA CYS A 13 12.36 -0.90 -21.24
C CYS A 13 11.02 -1.48 -20.80
N CYS A 14 10.90 -2.81 -20.83
CA CYS A 14 9.83 -3.52 -20.14
C CYS A 14 9.79 -3.06 -18.68
N ALA A 15 8.61 -2.68 -18.19
CA ALA A 15 8.51 -2.19 -16.85
C ALA A 15 8.69 -3.31 -15.81
N ASN A 16 9.22 -2.96 -14.63
CA ASN A 16 9.56 -3.93 -13.58
C ASN A 16 8.31 -4.62 -13.01
N TRP A 17 7.17 -3.93 -13.02
CA TRP A 17 5.88 -4.37 -12.50
C TRP A 17 5.07 -5.23 -13.45
N VAL A 18 5.64 -5.60 -14.60
CA VAL A 18 4.95 -6.43 -15.59
C VAL A 18 5.28 -7.91 -15.36
N VAL A 19 4.23 -8.70 -15.11
CA VAL A 19 4.32 -10.16 -15.03
C VAL A 19 3.72 -10.78 -16.27
N MET A 20 4.53 -11.51 -17.04
CA MET A 20 4.06 -12.24 -18.22
C MET A 20 3.86 -13.72 -17.92
N LYS A 21 2.71 -14.25 -18.35
CA LYS A 21 2.38 -15.68 -18.28
C LYS A 21 1.93 -16.18 -19.63
N ARG A 22 2.55 -17.26 -20.10
CA ARG A 22 2.14 -17.91 -21.36
C ARG A 22 0.88 -18.74 -21.14
N THR A 23 -0.05 -18.64 -22.07
CA THR A 23 -1.31 -19.38 -22.08
C THR A 23 -1.46 -20.11 -23.42
N ARG A 24 -2.54 -20.90 -23.59
CA ARG A 24 -2.82 -21.59 -24.85
C ARG A 24 -3.11 -20.61 -25.99
N ASP A 25 -3.69 -19.45 -25.68
CA ASP A 25 -4.19 -18.48 -26.67
C ASP A 25 -3.30 -17.22 -26.81
N GLY A 26 -2.06 -17.27 -26.31
CA GLY A 26 -1.11 -16.16 -26.35
C GLY A 26 -0.39 -15.92 -25.02
N VAL A 27 0.02 -14.68 -24.77
CA VAL A 27 0.71 -14.27 -23.53
C VAL A 27 -0.16 -13.27 -22.79
N ILE A 28 -0.41 -13.49 -21.50
CA ILE A 28 -1.06 -12.52 -20.63
C ILE A 28 0.04 -11.71 -19.95
N ALA A 29 -0.01 -10.39 -20.07
CA ALA A 29 0.81 -9.44 -19.33
C ALA A 29 -0.04 -8.80 -18.24
N LYS A 30 0.24 -9.11 -16.98
CA LYS A 30 -0.33 -8.41 -15.83
C LYS A 30 0.51 -7.17 -15.54
N ASN A 31 -0.14 -6.01 -15.55
CA ASN A 31 0.41 -4.75 -15.09
C ASN A 31 0.08 -4.60 -13.60
N CYS A 32 1.03 -4.89 -12.73
CA CYS A 32 0.78 -4.87 -11.28
C CYS A 32 0.66 -3.45 -10.71
N LEU A 33 0.96 -2.41 -11.51
CA LEU A 33 0.86 -1.01 -11.09
C LEU A 33 -0.60 -0.51 -11.06
N ILE A 34 -1.43 -1.00 -11.98
CA ILE A 34 -2.83 -0.61 -12.16
C ILE A 34 -3.80 -1.81 -12.06
N ASP A 35 -3.26 -2.96 -11.65
CA ASP A 35 -3.94 -4.26 -11.58
C ASP A 35 -4.71 -4.70 -12.85
N GLU A 36 -4.21 -4.32 -14.03
CA GLU A 36 -4.81 -4.70 -15.31
C GLU A 36 -4.11 -5.89 -15.97
N THR A 37 -4.88 -6.73 -16.67
CA THR A 37 -4.34 -7.82 -17.49
C THR A 37 -4.58 -7.58 -18.97
N ILE A 38 -3.50 -7.55 -19.75
CA ILE A 38 -3.53 -7.35 -21.20
C ILE A 38 -3.16 -8.67 -21.90
N LYS A 39 -3.96 -9.08 -22.89
CA LYS A 39 -3.63 -10.21 -23.76
C LYS A 39 -2.74 -9.73 -24.90
N LEU A 40 -1.54 -10.28 -24.98
CA LEU A 40 -0.55 -10.02 -26.02
C LEU A 40 -0.44 -11.22 -26.97
N SER A 41 -0.22 -10.93 -28.25
CA SER A 41 0.27 -11.92 -29.19
C SER A 41 1.69 -12.37 -28.82
N ASP A 42 2.08 -13.56 -29.27
CA ASP A 42 3.47 -14.04 -29.14
C ASP A 42 4.49 -13.07 -29.76
N ARG A 43 4.09 -12.29 -30.77
CA ARG A 43 4.97 -11.32 -31.45
C ARG A 43 5.16 -10.05 -30.62
N GLU A 44 4.10 -9.53 -30.01
CA GLU A 44 4.16 -8.38 -29.09
C GLU A 44 4.90 -8.72 -27.80
N ALA A 45 4.66 -9.89 -27.20
CA ALA A 45 5.38 -10.33 -26.01
C ALA A 45 6.89 -10.51 -26.28
N ARG A 46 7.26 -11.03 -27.46
CA ARG A 46 8.67 -11.08 -27.90
C ARG A 46 9.27 -9.70 -28.12
N TYR A 47 8.48 -8.72 -28.55
CA TYR A 47 8.92 -7.33 -28.69
C TYR A 47 9.16 -6.72 -27.31
N LEU A 48 8.20 -6.83 -26.39
CA LEU A 48 8.27 -6.30 -25.02
C LEU A 48 9.47 -6.85 -24.25
N THR A 49 9.70 -8.17 -24.27
CA THR A 49 10.85 -8.81 -23.61
C THR A 49 12.21 -8.37 -24.15
N ARG A 50 12.26 -7.78 -25.36
CA ARG A 50 13.49 -7.25 -25.95
C ARG A 50 13.77 -5.80 -25.58
N LEU A 51 12.79 -5.08 -25.02
CA LEU A 51 12.99 -3.74 -24.48
C LEU A 51 13.74 -3.84 -23.15
N ASN A 52 15.07 -3.75 -23.21
CA ASN A 52 15.96 -3.88 -22.05
C ASN A 52 16.72 -2.58 -21.70
N GLY A 53 16.33 -1.48 -22.32
CA GLY A 53 16.93 -0.16 -22.19
C GLY A 53 18.26 0.07 -22.92
N ASN A 54 18.85 -0.97 -23.51
CA ASN A 54 20.06 -0.82 -24.34
C ASN A 54 19.74 -0.85 -25.85
N ARG A 55 18.47 -0.99 -26.23
CA ARG A 55 18.02 -1.11 -27.62
C ARG A 55 17.06 0.02 -27.97
N ASN A 56 17.22 0.57 -29.18
CA ASN A 56 16.31 1.56 -29.70
C ASN A 56 14.93 0.90 -29.97
N PRO A 57 13.84 1.35 -29.32
CA PRO A 57 12.53 0.75 -29.50
C PRO A 57 12.04 0.81 -30.95
N TYR A 58 12.46 1.81 -31.73
CA TYR A 58 12.04 1.99 -33.13
C TYR A 58 12.90 1.21 -34.13
N ARG A 59 13.97 0.55 -33.68
CA ARG A 59 14.89 -0.22 -34.54
C ARG A 59 15.36 -1.47 -33.82
N MET A 60 14.57 -2.54 -33.92
CA MET A 60 14.91 -3.85 -33.36
C MET A 60 15.03 -4.94 -34.42
N LYS A 61 16.14 -5.69 -34.37
CA LYS A 61 16.41 -6.80 -35.31
C LYS A 61 15.27 -7.82 -35.29
N GLY A 62 14.70 -8.14 -36.45
CA GLY A 62 13.61 -9.10 -36.60
C GLY A 62 12.20 -8.50 -36.52
N PHE A 63 12.08 -7.17 -36.42
CA PHE A 63 10.83 -6.41 -36.53
C PHE A 63 10.98 -5.35 -37.61
N SER A 64 9.91 -5.05 -38.35
CA SER A 64 9.88 -3.90 -39.25
C SER A 64 9.82 -2.60 -38.45
N ALA A 65 10.13 -1.46 -39.08
CA ALA A 65 10.03 -0.15 -38.44
C ALA A 65 8.58 0.19 -38.04
N ASP A 66 7.61 -0.23 -38.87
CA ASP A 66 6.18 -0.03 -38.61
C ASP A 66 5.71 -0.90 -37.45
N GLU A 67 6.14 -2.17 -37.39
CA GLU A 67 5.88 -3.06 -36.25
C GLU A 67 6.46 -2.47 -34.97
N CYS A 68 7.70 -1.98 -35.02
CA CYS A 68 8.35 -1.36 -33.87
C CYS A 68 7.56 -0.16 -33.36
N THR A 69 7.09 0.70 -34.26
CA THR A 69 6.35 1.92 -33.90
C THR A 69 4.96 1.58 -33.35
N SER A 70 4.25 0.66 -34.02
CA SER A 70 2.92 0.21 -33.61
C SER A 70 2.95 -0.50 -32.25
N TYR A 71 3.84 -1.49 -32.07
CA TYR A 71 3.96 -2.22 -30.81
C TYR A 71 4.44 -1.33 -29.67
N PHE A 72 5.40 -0.43 -29.92
CA PHE A 72 5.85 0.49 -28.88
C PHE A 72 4.70 1.38 -28.40
N ARG A 73 3.92 1.94 -29.32
CA ARG A 73 2.77 2.80 -28.98
C ARG A 73 1.73 2.04 -28.18
N PHE A 74 1.33 0.86 -28.65
CA PHE A 74 0.36 0.01 -27.96
C PHE A 74 0.82 -0.39 -26.55
N LEU A 75 2.05 -0.90 -26.41
CA LEU A 75 2.58 -1.33 -25.11
C LEU A 75 2.78 -0.16 -24.13
N LYS A 76 3.07 1.03 -24.66
CA LYS A 76 3.11 2.27 -23.88
C LYS A 76 1.73 2.67 -23.38
N GLU A 77 0.71 2.65 -24.25
CA GLU A 77 -0.67 2.95 -23.88
C GLU A 77 -1.18 1.99 -22.79
N CYS A 78 -0.79 0.72 -22.83
CA CYS A 78 -1.09 -0.26 -21.78
C CYS A 78 -0.19 -0.15 -20.52
N MET A 79 0.66 0.88 -20.41
CA MET A 79 1.57 1.11 -19.27
C MET A 79 2.52 -0.08 -18.98
N LEU A 80 2.87 -0.87 -20.02
CA LEU A 80 3.77 -2.04 -19.92
C LEU A 80 5.25 -1.67 -20.10
N VAL A 81 5.52 -0.42 -20.48
CA VAL A 81 6.86 0.10 -20.78
C VAL A 81 7.21 1.21 -19.80
N ARG A 82 8.41 1.14 -19.23
CA ARG A 82 8.99 2.23 -18.46
C ARG A 82 9.71 3.20 -19.39
N GLU A 83 9.13 4.38 -19.55
CA GLU A 83 9.69 5.47 -20.36
C GLU A 83 10.53 6.45 -19.55
N ALA A 84 10.15 6.76 -18.31
CA ALA A 84 10.75 7.86 -17.56
C ALA A 84 11.46 7.34 -16.32
N GLY A 85 12.80 7.36 -16.36
CA GLY A 85 13.69 7.23 -15.20
C GLY A 85 13.13 6.47 -13.98
N ARG A 86 13.21 7.13 -12.82
CA ARG A 86 12.63 6.67 -11.55
C ARG A 86 11.29 7.32 -11.25
N SER A 87 10.82 8.24 -12.09
CA SER A 87 9.60 9.02 -11.87
C SER A 87 8.47 8.51 -12.74
N MET A 88 7.31 8.25 -12.15
CA MET A 88 6.10 7.87 -12.88
C MET A 88 4.95 8.77 -12.48
N HIS A 89 4.00 8.91 -13.39
CA HIS A 89 2.77 9.65 -13.15
C HIS A 89 1.60 8.72 -13.46
N ILE A 90 0.69 8.59 -12.51
CA ILE A 90 -0.52 7.79 -12.61
C ILE A 90 -1.64 8.70 -12.13
N ASP A 91 -2.50 9.13 -13.04
CA ASP A 91 -3.57 10.10 -12.75
C ASP A 91 -3.05 11.34 -11.99
N GLU A 92 -3.48 11.56 -10.74
CA GLU A 92 -2.99 12.68 -9.91
C GLU A 92 -1.75 12.32 -9.08
N MET A 93 -1.38 11.05 -9.03
CA MET A 93 -0.29 10.49 -8.23
C MET A 93 1.05 10.58 -8.96
N LYS A 94 2.07 11.00 -8.24
CA LYS A 94 3.47 11.01 -8.69
C LYS A 94 4.26 10.02 -7.87
N LEU A 95 4.85 9.03 -8.53
CA LEU A 95 5.68 8.03 -7.91
C LEU A 95 7.15 8.30 -8.20
N TYR A 96 7.98 8.16 -7.18
CA TYR A 96 9.43 8.22 -7.30
C TYR A 96 10.06 6.95 -6.75
N THR A 97 10.50 6.06 -7.64
CA THR A 97 11.19 4.81 -7.32
C THR A 97 12.54 5.10 -6.64
N LEU A 98 12.70 4.61 -5.41
CA LEU A 98 13.97 4.65 -4.69
C LEU A 98 14.75 3.35 -4.84
N ILE A 99 14.05 2.23 -4.75
CA ILE A 99 14.64 0.89 -4.68
C ILE A 99 13.97 -0.01 -5.72
N ILE A 100 14.79 -0.70 -6.52
CA ILE A 100 14.35 -1.80 -7.37
C ILE A 100 15.17 -3.02 -6.91
N PRO A 101 14.55 -4.04 -6.28
CA PRO A 101 15.27 -5.22 -5.83
C PRO A 101 15.86 -5.99 -7.02
N ASN A 102 17.06 -6.54 -6.84
CA ASN A 102 17.72 -7.35 -7.87
C ASN A 102 16.94 -8.63 -8.22
N LYS A 103 16.17 -9.14 -7.26
CA LYS A 103 15.30 -10.30 -7.42
C LYS A 103 13.92 -9.93 -6.88
N THR A 104 12.88 -10.23 -7.65
CA THR A 104 11.50 -9.98 -7.24
C THR A 104 10.99 -11.01 -6.23
N ARG A 105 11.69 -12.15 -6.11
CA ARG A 105 11.39 -13.26 -5.19
C ARG A 105 12.61 -13.60 -4.36
N THR A 106 12.36 -14.23 -3.21
CA THR A 106 13.41 -14.74 -2.34
C THR A 106 13.02 -16.09 -1.75
N ASN A 107 14.00 -16.98 -1.61
CA ASN A 107 13.86 -18.22 -0.85
C ASN A 107 14.45 -18.08 0.57
N SER A 108 14.81 -16.86 0.97
CA SER A 108 15.37 -16.59 2.29
C SER A 108 14.34 -16.89 3.39
N VAL A 109 14.83 -17.39 4.52
CA VAL A 109 14.01 -17.61 5.72
C VAL A 109 13.73 -16.29 6.45
N ILE A 110 14.49 -15.23 6.17
CA ILE A 110 14.39 -13.94 6.88
C ILE A 110 12.98 -13.33 6.79
N PRO A 111 12.34 -13.17 5.61
CA PRO A 111 10.99 -12.61 5.54
C PRO A 111 9.95 -13.47 6.25
N ARG A 112 10.15 -14.81 6.28
CA ARG A 112 9.28 -15.74 7.01
C ARG A 112 9.37 -15.52 8.52
N ILE A 113 10.59 -15.36 9.04
CA ILE A 113 10.81 -15.06 10.47
C ILE A 113 10.22 -13.71 10.82
N LEU A 114 10.50 -12.66 10.03
CA LEU A 114 9.98 -11.32 10.27
C LEU A 114 8.45 -11.30 10.25
N ASN A 115 7.82 -11.95 9.27
CA ASN A 115 6.36 -12.05 9.21
C ASN A 115 5.79 -12.82 10.41
N PHE A 116 6.41 -13.94 10.79
CA PHE A 116 5.99 -14.72 11.94
C PHE A 116 6.08 -13.92 13.24
N LEU A 117 7.19 -13.22 13.47
CA LEU A 117 7.37 -12.35 14.61
C LEU A 117 6.36 -11.21 14.61
N LEU A 118 6.12 -10.58 13.46
CA LEU A 118 5.13 -9.52 13.33
C LEU A 118 3.74 -10.01 13.78
N CYS A 119 3.26 -11.13 13.20
CA CYS A 119 1.95 -11.69 13.51
C CYS A 119 1.75 -12.04 14.99
N ILE A 120 2.81 -12.41 15.71
CA ILE A 120 2.72 -12.80 17.12
C ILE A 120 2.94 -11.61 18.07
N LEU A 121 3.83 -10.68 17.71
CA LEU A 121 4.27 -9.63 18.61
C LEU A 121 3.41 -8.37 18.54
N PHE A 122 2.78 -8.05 17.40
CA PHE A 122 2.15 -6.75 17.22
C PHE A 122 1.12 -6.42 18.30
N LEU A 123 0.19 -7.35 18.58
CA LEU A 123 -0.90 -7.11 19.52
C LEU A 123 -0.46 -7.19 20.98
N PRO A 124 0.30 -8.22 21.44
CA PRO A 124 0.78 -8.25 22.81
C PRO A 124 1.68 -7.07 23.17
N VAL A 125 2.58 -6.66 22.27
CA VAL A 125 3.49 -5.53 22.49
C VAL A 125 2.70 -4.21 22.51
N PHE A 126 1.74 -4.03 21.61
CA PHE A 126 0.86 -2.86 21.63
C PHE A 126 0.03 -2.78 22.92
N ALA A 127 -0.61 -3.88 23.31
CA ALA A 127 -1.43 -3.95 24.51
C ALA A 127 -0.61 -3.71 25.78
N TYR A 128 0.59 -4.29 25.87
CA TYR A 128 1.50 -4.04 26.98
C TYR A 128 2.00 -2.59 26.99
N GLY A 129 2.29 -2.00 25.83
CA GLY A 129 2.59 -0.58 25.70
C GLY A 129 1.45 0.28 26.24
N LEU A 130 0.20 0.07 25.80
CA LEU A 130 -0.95 0.79 26.35
C LEU A 130 -1.07 0.63 27.87
N TYR A 131 -0.90 -0.58 28.39
CA TYR A 131 -0.87 -0.83 29.83
C TYR A 131 0.21 0.00 30.53
N CYS A 132 1.42 0.07 29.96
CA CYS A 132 2.51 0.87 30.52
C CYS A 132 2.16 2.36 30.61
N ILE A 133 1.39 2.87 29.64
CA ILE A 133 0.91 4.26 29.64
C ILE A 133 0.02 4.54 30.83
N PHE A 134 -1.01 3.71 31.03
CA PHE A 134 -1.98 3.94 32.09
C PHE A 134 -1.46 3.57 33.48
N ALA A 135 -0.67 2.50 33.61
CA ALA A 135 -0.25 1.98 34.90
C ALA A 135 0.89 2.79 35.55
N TYR A 136 1.69 3.50 34.74
CA TYR A 136 2.90 4.18 35.22
C TYR A 136 2.87 5.69 35.02
N GLU A 137 1.70 6.32 34.89
CA GLU A 137 1.50 7.77 34.59
C GLU A 137 2.46 8.74 35.34
N ASN A 138 2.90 8.40 36.56
CA ASN A 138 3.86 9.21 37.33
C ASN A 138 5.33 9.13 36.86
N THR A 139 5.73 8.14 36.07
CA THR A 139 7.12 8.00 35.52
C THR A 139 7.38 8.85 34.27
N TRP A 140 6.37 9.61 33.87
CA TRP A 140 6.29 10.32 32.60
C TRP A 140 6.89 11.69 32.69
N GLY A 141 7.10 12.18 33.92
CA GLY A 141 7.79 13.41 34.32
C GLY A 141 8.12 14.26 33.12
N MET A 142 7.08 14.89 32.56
CA MET A 142 7.24 15.70 31.37
C MET A 142 8.06 16.90 31.83
N GLU A 143 9.37 16.89 31.58
CA GLU A 143 10.06 18.16 31.37
C GLU A 143 9.23 18.92 30.31
N ASP A 144 8.99 20.21 30.54
CA ASP A 144 8.06 21.01 29.74
C ASP A 144 8.19 20.64 28.25
N PRO A 145 7.13 20.09 27.63
CA PRO A 145 7.22 19.51 26.31
C PRO A 145 7.64 20.60 25.32
N THR A 146 8.90 20.55 24.90
CA THR A 146 9.38 21.53 23.92
C THR A 146 8.66 21.27 22.59
N ILE A 147 8.28 22.36 21.91
CA ILE A 147 7.71 22.31 20.55
C ILE A 147 8.58 21.44 19.63
N LEU A 148 9.91 21.48 19.82
CA LEU A 148 10.86 20.67 19.08
C LEU A 148 10.64 19.15 19.29
N ASN A 149 10.42 18.69 20.53
CA ASN A 149 10.16 17.28 20.80
C ASN A 149 8.84 16.80 20.20
N ILE A 150 7.80 17.63 20.24
CA ILE A 150 6.52 17.34 19.61
C ILE A 150 6.70 17.20 18.10
N LEU A 151 7.37 18.17 17.45
CA LEU A 151 7.63 18.15 16.02
C LEU A 151 8.47 16.94 15.60
N LEU A 152 9.56 16.67 16.32
CA LEU A 152 10.44 15.54 16.03
C LEU A 152 9.72 14.20 16.22
N GLY A 153 8.94 14.07 17.29
CA GLY A 153 8.13 12.90 17.57
C GLY A 153 7.12 12.63 16.47
N SER A 154 6.34 13.64 16.10
CA SER A 154 5.29 13.44 15.11
C SER A 154 5.84 13.23 13.70
N ILE A 155 6.74 14.10 13.22
CA ILE A 155 7.33 13.96 11.87
C ILE A 155 8.15 12.68 11.78
N GLY A 156 8.97 12.39 12.80
CA GLY A 156 9.75 11.17 12.89
C GLY A 156 8.87 9.93 12.96
N GLY A 157 7.78 9.98 13.72
CA GLY A 157 6.81 8.91 13.85
C GLY A 157 6.09 8.57 12.55
N ILE A 158 5.64 9.59 11.81
CA ILE A 158 5.05 9.42 10.47
C ILE A 158 6.10 8.83 9.51
N PHE A 159 7.29 9.43 9.43
CA PHE A 159 8.31 9.00 8.48
C PHE A 159 8.78 7.56 8.73
N LEU A 160 9.12 7.23 9.99
CA LEU A 160 9.55 5.89 10.37
C LEU A 160 8.40 4.89 10.25
N GLY A 161 7.20 5.27 10.69
CA GLY A 161 5.99 4.45 10.60
C GLY A 161 5.71 4.05 9.16
N THR A 162 5.63 5.01 8.24
CA THR A 162 5.36 4.75 6.82
C THR A 162 6.45 3.88 6.17
N ILE A 163 7.73 4.07 6.49
CA ILE A 163 8.80 3.21 5.94
C ILE A 163 8.66 1.76 6.42
N LEU A 164 8.42 1.58 7.72
CA LEU A 164 8.28 0.24 8.29
C LEU A 164 6.98 -0.43 7.83
N HIS A 165 5.91 0.34 7.66
CA HIS A 165 4.63 -0.08 7.10
C HIS A 165 4.80 -0.71 5.71
N GLU A 166 5.38 0.03 4.75
CA GLU A 166 5.65 -0.48 3.40
C GLU A 166 6.63 -1.66 3.43
N SER A 167 7.60 -1.63 4.34
CA SER A 167 8.53 -2.75 4.51
C SER A 167 7.80 -4.02 4.97
N ALA A 168 6.74 -3.89 5.79
CA ALA A 168 5.94 -5.01 6.27
C ALA A 168 5.13 -5.69 5.18
N HIS A 169 4.50 -4.93 4.28
CA HIS A 169 3.91 -5.50 3.07
C HIS A 169 4.97 -6.26 2.25
N ALA A 170 6.15 -5.67 2.08
CA ALA A 170 7.24 -6.28 1.31
C ALA A 170 7.67 -7.63 1.90
N PHE A 171 8.02 -7.69 3.19
CA PHE A 171 8.49 -8.95 3.78
C PHE A 171 7.35 -9.94 4.04
N SER A 172 6.11 -9.49 4.27
CA SER A 172 4.96 -10.38 4.37
C SER A 172 4.67 -11.05 3.03
N CYS A 173 4.73 -10.30 1.92
CA CYS A 173 4.59 -10.85 0.58
C CYS A 173 5.73 -11.85 0.26
N LEU A 174 6.99 -11.47 0.54
CA LEU A 174 8.16 -12.33 0.34
C LEU A 174 8.24 -13.54 1.28
N SER A 175 7.38 -13.62 2.30
CA SER A 175 7.31 -14.81 3.16
C SER A 175 6.69 -16.01 2.43
N ASP A 176 5.90 -15.76 1.38
CA ASP A 176 5.36 -16.78 0.47
C ASP A 176 6.24 -16.90 -0.78
N GLU A 177 6.45 -18.12 -1.26
CA GLU A 177 7.26 -18.38 -2.46
C GLU A 177 6.64 -17.84 -3.76
N ASN A 178 5.32 -17.60 -3.75
CA ASN A 178 4.57 -17.08 -4.88
C ASN A 178 4.50 -15.55 -4.88
N GLY A 179 4.75 -14.89 -3.73
CA GLY A 179 4.77 -13.44 -3.61
C GLY A 179 5.93 -12.78 -4.35
N ARG A 180 5.72 -11.56 -4.84
CA ARG A 180 6.73 -10.76 -5.56
C ARG A 180 6.78 -9.33 -5.05
N VAL A 181 7.97 -8.74 -5.02
CA VAL A 181 8.20 -7.31 -4.78
C VAL A 181 8.94 -6.73 -5.98
N PHE A 182 8.42 -5.67 -6.58
CA PHE A 182 8.97 -5.09 -7.81
C PHE A 182 9.77 -3.83 -7.59
N GLU A 183 9.32 -2.96 -6.70
CA GLU A 183 10.00 -1.72 -6.34
C GLU A 183 9.40 -1.10 -5.09
N ALA A 184 10.13 -0.14 -4.51
CA ALA A 184 9.66 0.69 -3.43
C ALA A 184 10.13 2.13 -3.63
N GLY A 185 9.38 3.09 -3.10
CA GLY A 185 9.70 4.49 -3.27
C GLY A 185 8.81 5.44 -2.49
N VAL A 186 8.81 6.69 -2.94
CA VAL A 186 8.01 7.77 -2.37
C VAL A 186 6.86 8.10 -3.31
N MET A 187 5.70 8.36 -2.74
CA MET A 187 4.46 8.75 -3.41
C MET A 187 4.15 10.20 -3.04
N LEU A 188 3.68 10.98 -4.03
CA LEU A 188 3.00 12.24 -3.80
C LEU A 188 1.60 12.17 -4.43
N ASN A 189 0.56 12.27 -3.61
CA ASN A 189 -0.83 12.32 -4.05
C ASN A 189 -1.47 13.63 -3.57
N GLY A 190 -1.65 14.59 -4.47
CA GLY A 190 -2.01 15.97 -4.10
C GLY A 190 -0.95 16.61 -3.19
N MET A 191 -1.33 16.91 -1.93
CA MET A 191 -0.42 17.43 -0.89
C MET A 191 0.16 16.34 0.02
N PHE A 192 -0.30 15.08 -0.10
CA PHE A 192 0.11 14.00 0.79
C PHE A 192 1.38 13.33 0.28
N LEU A 193 2.43 13.39 1.10
CA LEU A 193 3.68 12.66 0.89
C LEU A 193 3.59 11.32 1.61
N GLY A 194 3.76 10.22 0.87
CA GLY A 194 3.74 8.86 1.39
C GLY A 194 4.92 8.03 0.89
N ALA A 195 4.99 6.78 1.30
CA ALA A 195 5.82 5.77 0.66
C ALA A 195 4.93 4.77 -0.08
N TYR A 196 5.53 3.95 -0.94
CA TYR A 196 4.84 2.82 -1.54
C TYR A 196 5.82 1.65 -1.69
N VAL A 197 5.31 0.44 -1.54
CA VAL A 197 5.90 -0.78 -2.09
C VAL A 197 4.98 -1.38 -3.14
N LEU A 198 5.55 -1.77 -4.27
CA LEU A 198 4.81 -2.45 -5.33
C LEU A 198 5.04 -3.95 -5.23
N ILE A 199 3.97 -4.68 -4.93
CA ILE A 199 3.96 -6.13 -4.73
C ILE A 199 3.01 -6.84 -5.69
N ASP A 200 3.14 -8.17 -5.81
CA ASP A 200 2.15 -9.02 -6.45
C ASP A 200 1.95 -10.30 -5.64
N GLU A 201 0.76 -10.39 -5.07
CA GLU A 201 0.22 -11.50 -4.28
C GLU A 201 -0.79 -12.35 -5.05
N SER A 202 -1.00 -12.10 -6.35
CA SER A 202 -2.04 -12.79 -7.13
C SER A 202 -1.81 -14.29 -7.32
N GLU A 203 -0.56 -14.75 -7.27
CA GLU A 203 -0.22 -16.18 -7.31
C GLU A 203 -0.34 -16.87 -5.93
N ILE A 204 -0.63 -16.12 -4.86
CA ILE A 204 -0.85 -16.66 -3.51
C ILE A 204 -2.28 -17.19 -3.40
N LYS A 205 -2.41 -18.50 -3.15
CA LYS A 205 -3.71 -19.20 -3.14
C LYS A 205 -4.61 -18.85 -1.96
N SER A 206 -4.01 -18.50 -0.82
CA SER A 206 -4.75 -18.31 0.42
C SER A 206 -5.29 -16.88 0.53
N ASN A 207 -6.62 -16.73 0.55
CA ASN A 207 -7.28 -15.44 0.79
C ASN A 207 -6.86 -14.82 2.13
N THR A 208 -6.72 -15.64 3.18
CA THR A 208 -6.33 -15.15 4.50
C THR A 208 -4.88 -14.67 4.50
N LYS A 209 -3.99 -15.32 3.75
CA LYS A 209 -2.61 -14.85 3.61
C LYS A 209 -2.53 -13.54 2.84
N ARG A 210 -3.30 -13.39 1.75
CA ARG A 210 -3.39 -12.12 1.00
C ARG A 210 -3.93 -11.00 1.88
N ALA A 211 -5.00 -11.27 2.64
CA ALA A 211 -5.53 -10.32 3.60
C ALA A 211 -4.51 -9.94 4.69
N GLN A 212 -3.73 -10.90 5.19
CA GLN A 212 -2.66 -10.61 6.15
C GLN A 212 -1.51 -9.81 5.52
N ILE A 213 -1.16 -10.03 4.25
CA ILE A 213 -0.19 -9.20 3.54
C ILE A 213 -0.70 -7.75 3.47
N ASN A 214 -1.98 -7.55 3.18
CA ASN A 214 -2.60 -6.22 3.14
C ASN A 214 -2.73 -5.60 4.54
N LEU A 215 -2.79 -6.37 5.62
CA LEU A 215 -2.79 -5.85 7.00
C LEU A 215 -1.40 -5.74 7.62
N ALA A 216 -0.34 -6.19 6.95
CA ALA A 216 1.00 -6.23 7.52
C ALA A 216 1.52 -4.83 7.90
N GLY A 217 1.16 -3.81 7.13
CA GLY A 217 1.46 -2.41 7.44
C GLY A 217 0.78 -1.96 8.74
N VAL A 218 -0.50 -2.27 8.92
CA VAL A 218 -1.26 -2.01 10.16
C VAL A 218 -0.63 -2.76 11.36
N GLU A 219 -0.30 -4.04 11.19
CA GLU A 219 0.36 -4.84 12.23
C GLU A 219 1.69 -4.18 12.64
N MET A 220 2.49 -3.70 11.68
CA MET A 220 3.78 -3.07 11.96
C MET A 220 3.63 -1.76 12.73
N ASN A 221 2.66 -0.94 12.38
CA ASN A 221 2.45 0.34 13.06
C ASN A 221 1.96 0.14 14.50
N LEU A 222 1.11 -0.87 14.75
CA LEU A 222 0.73 -1.26 16.10
C LEU A 222 1.94 -1.76 16.91
N LEU A 223 2.77 -2.61 16.31
CA LEU A 223 4.00 -3.09 16.94
C LEU A 223 4.93 -1.91 17.30
N LEU A 224 5.15 -0.99 16.36
CA LEU A 224 6.00 0.18 16.56
C LEU A 224 5.45 1.10 17.65
N ALA A 225 4.15 1.40 17.63
CA ALA A 225 3.51 2.19 18.68
C ALA A 225 3.71 1.54 20.05
N GLY A 226 3.51 0.22 20.16
CA GLY A 226 3.77 -0.54 21.38
C GLY A 226 5.20 -0.43 21.89
N VAL A 227 6.19 -0.62 21.01
CA VAL A 227 7.61 -0.49 21.35
C VAL A 227 7.93 0.93 21.82
N LEU A 228 7.46 1.95 21.10
CA LEU A 228 7.71 3.36 21.45
C LEU A 228 7.10 3.72 22.81
N MET A 229 5.89 3.23 23.09
CA MET A 229 5.22 3.38 24.39
C MET A 229 6.03 2.75 25.53
N ILE A 230 6.50 1.51 25.37
CA ILE A 230 7.33 0.81 26.38
C ILE A 230 8.66 1.55 26.60
N LEU A 231 9.30 2.02 25.52
CA LEU A 231 10.54 2.78 25.58
C LEU A 231 10.35 4.13 26.27
N ALA A 232 9.23 4.82 26.05
CA ALA A 232 8.91 6.06 26.74
C ALA A 232 8.75 5.83 28.26
N THR A 233 8.17 4.70 28.67
CA THR A 233 7.98 4.36 30.08
C THR A 233 9.30 3.96 30.77
N PHE A 234 10.04 3.00 30.21
CA PHE A 234 11.18 2.37 30.89
C PHE A 234 12.57 2.81 30.38
N GLY A 235 12.63 3.52 29.25
CA GLY A 235 13.86 4.02 28.67
C GLY A 235 14.39 5.25 29.39
N ASN A 236 14.90 5.08 30.61
CA ASN A 236 15.41 6.21 31.42
C ASN A 236 16.54 6.99 30.74
N PHE A 237 17.34 6.33 29.89
CA PHE A 237 18.38 6.97 29.07
C PHE A 237 17.82 7.84 27.94
N LEU A 238 16.53 7.71 27.62
CA LEU A 238 15.79 8.50 26.64
C LEU A 238 14.97 9.62 27.29
N GLY A 239 15.27 9.99 28.54
CA GLY A 239 14.55 11.03 29.30
C GLY A 239 14.14 12.25 28.47
N PRO A 240 15.08 12.95 27.81
CA PRO A 240 14.78 14.14 26.99
C PRO A 240 13.87 13.88 25.77
N TRP A 241 13.77 12.62 25.34
CA TRP A 241 13.06 12.17 24.14
C TRP A 241 11.73 11.49 24.43
N LYS A 242 11.34 11.33 25.71
CA LYS A 242 10.10 10.64 26.08
C LYS A 242 8.87 11.24 25.40
N VAL A 243 8.75 12.58 25.39
CA VAL A 243 7.66 13.28 24.69
C VAL A 243 7.66 12.95 23.19
N ALA A 244 8.83 12.99 22.54
CA ALA A 244 8.94 12.66 21.13
C ALA A 244 8.52 11.20 20.83
N LEU A 245 8.89 10.25 21.68
CA LEU A 245 8.49 8.84 21.54
C LEU A 245 6.98 8.66 21.65
N LEU A 246 6.32 9.40 22.54
CA LEU A 246 4.86 9.33 22.72
C LEU A 246 4.11 9.93 21.54
N PHE A 247 4.55 11.08 21.02
CA PHE A 247 4.00 11.64 19.79
C PHE A 247 4.26 10.73 18.60
N ALA A 248 5.43 10.09 18.51
CA ALA A 248 5.70 9.10 17.47
C ALA A 248 4.78 7.87 17.57
N ALA A 249 4.50 7.39 18.79
CA ALA A 249 3.56 6.30 19.02
C ALA A 249 2.13 6.70 18.61
N LEU A 250 1.70 7.90 18.99
CA LEU A 250 0.39 8.45 18.64
C LEU A 250 0.21 8.55 17.11
N GLN A 251 1.21 9.06 16.39
CA GLN A 251 1.17 9.13 14.93
C GLN A 251 1.06 7.74 14.28
N ASN A 252 1.71 6.72 14.86
CA ASN A 252 1.55 5.35 14.38
C ASN A 252 0.15 4.79 14.64
N VAL A 253 -0.50 5.15 15.74
CA VAL A 253 -1.91 4.83 15.97
C VAL A 253 -2.81 5.52 14.96
N PHE A 254 -2.55 6.79 14.60
CA PHE A 254 -3.30 7.47 13.53
C PHE A 254 -3.10 6.82 12.17
N LEU A 255 -1.87 6.43 11.82
CA LEU A 255 -1.61 5.66 10.61
C LEU A 255 -2.40 4.34 10.58
N VAL A 256 -2.53 3.64 11.72
CA VAL A 256 -3.37 2.43 11.83
C VAL A 256 -4.83 2.76 11.57
N LEU A 257 -5.39 3.79 12.22
CA LEU A 257 -6.79 4.15 12.05
C LEU A 257 -7.13 4.58 10.62
N MET A 258 -6.22 5.32 9.97
CA MET A 258 -6.36 5.67 8.57
C MET A 258 -6.33 4.42 7.69
N ASN A 259 -5.29 3.59 7.78
CA ASN A 259 -5.12 2.44 6.89
C ASN A 259 -6.15 1.32 7.13
N LEU A 260 -6.75 1.22 8.32
CA LEU A 260 -7.83 0.27 8.58
C LEU A 260 -9.17 0.71 7.99
N ALA A 261 -9.31 1.98 7.58
CA ALA A 261 -10.54 2.47 6.97
C ALA A 261 -10.79 1.78 5.62
N PHE A 262 -12.06 1.57 5.29
CA PHE A 262 -12.47 0.92 4.03
C PHE A 262 -12.57 1.92 2.88
N THR A 263 -11.62 2.83 2.81
CA THR A 263 -11.48 3.77 1.69
C THR A 263 -10.65 3.08 0.61
N GLU A 264 -11.00 3.31 -0.66
CA GLU A 264 -10.28 2.77 -1.81
C GLU A 264 -8.78 3.10 -1.73
N GLY A 265 -7.94 2.07 -1.94
CA GLY A 265 -6.49 2.19 -1.90
C GLY A 265 -5.85 2.12 -0.50
N LEU A 266 -6.63 1.85 0.56
CA LEU A 266 -6.10 1.60 1.90
C LEU A 266 -6.10 0.11 2.26
N ASP A 267 -5.20 -0.27 3.16
CA ASP A 267 -4.98 -1.64 3.62
C ASP A 267 -6.26 -2.39 4.02
N GLY A 268 -7.15 -1.72 4.76
CA GLY A 268 -8.39 -2.31 5.25
C GLY A 268 -9.34 -2.70 4.12
N GLU A 269 -9.42 -1.88 3.07
CA GLU A 269 -10.19 -2.20 1.87
C GLU A 269 -9.57 -3.40 1.14
N HIS A 270 -8.27 -3.36 0.87
CA HIS A 270 -7.56 -4.43 0.15
C HIS A 270 -7.62 -5.76 0.92
N ALA A 271 -7.57 -5.72 2.25
CA ALA A 271 -7.71 -6.89 3.09
C ALA A 271 -9.10 -7.52 2.98
N LEU A 272 -10.18 -6.73 3.05
CA LEU A 272 -11.55 -7.21 2.85
C LEU A 272 -11.73 -7.74 1.42
N SER A 273 -11.27 -7.00 0.42
CA SER A 273 -11.36 -7.39 -0.99
C SER A 273 -10.63 -8.72 -1.27
N SER A 274 -9.52 -8.97 -0.59
CA SER A 274 -8.82 -10.27 -0.63
C SER A 274 -9.58 -11.42 0.04
N LEU A 275 -10.32 -11.15 1.12
CA LEU A 275 -11.14 -12.16 1.81
C LEU A 275 -12.38 -12.53 0.99
N PHE A 276 -13.06 -11.53 0.43
CA PHE A 276 -14.34 -11.69 -0.28
C PHE A 276 -14.18 -11.94 -1.79
N GLY A 277 -13.00 -11.72 -2.36
CA GLY A 277 -12.70 -12.04 -3.76
C GLY A 277 -13.22 -11.02 -4.79
N GLY A 278 -13.33 -9.75 -4.42
CA GLY A 278 -13.75 -8.66 -5.30
C GLY A 278 -13.71 -7.30 -4.60
N PHE A 279 -13.88 -6.21 -5.34
CA PHE A 279 -13.85 -4.84 -4.81
C PHE A 279 -15.04 -4.56 -3.86
N VAL A 280 -14.79 -4.65 -2.55
CA VAL A 280 -15.84 -4.61 -1.53
C VAL A 280 -16.52 -3.24 -1.45
N VAL A 281 -15.77 -2.16 -1.64
CA VAL A 281 -16.31 -0.79 -1.61
C VAL A 281 -17.23 -0.54 -2.81
N ASP A 282 -16.84 -0.95 -4.01
CA ASP A 282 -17.67 -0.83 -5.20
C ASP A 282 -18.96 -1.63 -5.06
N ALA A 283 -18.85 -2.85 -4.54
CA ALA A 283 -20.01 -3.70 -4.24
C ALA A 283 -20.94 -3.03 -3.21
N ALA A 284 -20.39 -2.40 -2.16
CA ALA A 284 -21.16 -1.69 -1.15
C ALA A 284 -21.89 -0.46 -1.74
N LYS A 285 -21.19 0.36 -2.54
CA LYS A 285 -21.77 1.50 -3.27
C LYS A 285 -22.89 1.04 -4.21
N ALA A 286 -22.65 -0.01 -4.99
CA ALA A 286 -23.63 -0.57 -5.91
C ALA A 286 -24.88 -1.09 -5.18
N ASN A 287 -24.71 -1.82 -4.08
CA ASN A 287 -25.82 -2.32 -3.27
C ASN A 287 -26.65 -1.17 -2.69
N LEU A 288 -26.02 -0.13 -2.15
CA LEU A 288 -26.73 1.02 -1.61
C LEU A 288 -27.41 1.87 -2.70
N SER A 289 -26.88 1.89 -3.92
CA SER A 289 -27.48 2.60 -5.05
C SER A 289 -28.93 2.16 -5.33
N VAL A 290 -29.23 0.89 -5.02
CA VAL A 290 -30.57 0.29 -5.16
C VAL A 290 -31.61 1.00 -4.30
N LEU A 291 -31.22 1.58 -3.15
CA LEU A 291 -32.16 2.26 -2.26
C LEU A 291 -32.69 3.58 -2.82
N PHE A 292 -31.97 4.21 -3.75
CA PHE A 292 -32.32 5.50 -4.34
C PHE A 292 -33.35 5.40 -5.47
N ASP A 293 -33.62 4.21 -6.00
CA ASP A 293 -34.63 3.97 -7.01
C ASP A 293 -35.73 3.05 -6.47
N ARG A 294 -36.99 3.51 -6.53
CA ARG A 294 -38.14 2.77 -5.97
C ARG A 294 -38.34 1.42 -6.65
N GLN A 295 -38.20 1.35 -7.97
CA GLN A 295 -38.42 0.13 -8.73
C GLN A 295 -37.32 -0.89 -8.43
N ARG A 296 -36.06 -0.45 -8.50
CA ARG A 296 -34.90 -1.30 -8.17
C ARG A 296 -34.97 -1.81 -6.74
N ARG A 297 -35.40 -0.98 -5.78
CA ARG A 297 -35.56 -1.38 -4.38
C ARG A 297 -36.60 -2.48 -4.22
N VAL A 298 -37.78 -2.33 -4.84
CA VAL A 298 -38.84 -3.36 -4.79
C VAL A 298 -38.32 -4.66 -5.41
N ASP A 299 -37.70 -4.59 -6.58
CA ASP A 299 -37.19 -5.76 -7.29
C ASP A 299 -36.07 -6.46 -6.49
N TYR A 300 -35.15 -5.70 -5.91
CA TYR A 300 -34.05 -6.23 -5.11
C TYR A 300 -34.53 -6.97 -3.86
N PHE A 301 -35.44 -6.37 -3.07
CA PHE A 301 -35.96 -7.00 -1.86
C PHE A 301 -36.97 -8.11 -2.17
N ALA A 302 -37.66 -8.08 -3.31
CA ALA A 302 -38.48 -9.19 -3.77
C ALA A 302 -37.63 -10.45 -4.07
N VAL A 303 -36.42 -10.26 -4.59
CA VAL A 303 -35.49 -11.36 -4.89
C VAL A 303 -34.70 -11.81 -3.66
N HIS A 304 -34.19 -10.87 -2.85
CA HIS A 304 -33.20 -11.17 -1.80
C HIS A 304 -33.77 -11.19 -0.37
N GLY A 305 -35.00 -10.69 -0.15
CA GLY A 305 -35.66 -10.68 1.15
C GLY A 305 -34.77 -10.15 2.30
N ILE A 306 -34.70 -10.92 3.39
CA ILE A 306 -33.92 -10.59 4.60
C ILE A 306 -32.41 -10.56 4.31
N CYS A 307 -31.90 -11.42 3.43
CA CYS A 307 -30.50 -11.40 3.02
C CYS A 307 -30.15 -10.10 2.29
N GLY A 308 -31.09 -9.52 1.54
CA GLY A 308 -30.95 -8.20 0.95
C GLY A 308 -30.79 -7.11 2.01
N ALA A 309 -31.54 -7.18 3.11
CA ALA A 309 -31.42 -6.22 4.21
C ALA A 309 -30.07 -6.33 4.92
N ALA A 310 -29.59 -7.56 5.16
CA ALA A 310 -28.26 -7.79 5.72
C ALA A 310 -27.15 -7.22 4.81
N ASN A 311 -27.23 -7.43 3.49
CA ASN A 311 -26.28 -6.87 2.53
C ASN A 311 -26.26 -5.34 2.55
N ILE A 312 -27.42 -4.70 2.66
CA ILE A 312 -27.53 -3.24 2.80
C ILE A 312 -26.91 -2.77 4.11
N CYS A 313 -27.17 -3.45 5.23
CA CYS A 313 -26.57 -3.11 6.52
C CYS A 313 -25.03 -3.22 6.50
N VAL A 314 -24.48 -4.29 5.94
CA VAL A 314 -23.04 -4.46 5.79
C VAL A 314 -22.45 -3.38 4.89
N SER A 315 -23.12 -3.07 3.77
CA SER A 315 -22.70 -2.00 2.84
C SER A 315 -22.69 -0.63 3.53
N LEU A 316 -23.69 -0.37 4.39
CA LEU A 316 -23.75 0.87 5.18
C LEU A 316 -22.58 0.96 6.17
N VAL A 317 -22.29 -0.14 6.89
CA VAL A 317 -21.13 -0.18 7.80
C VAL A 317 -19.83 0.10 7.04
N ILE A 318 -19.66 -0.48 5.85
CA ILE A 318 -18.47 -0.27 5.02
C ILE A 318 -18.31 1.22 4.69
N LEU A 319 -19.38 1.88 4.23
CA LEU A 319 -19.33 3.32 3.91
C LEU A 319 -19.19 4.21 5.15
N VAL A 320 -19.80 3.84 6.29
CA VAL A 320 -19.64 4.59 7.55
C VAL A 320 -18.18 4.57 8.01
N PHE A 321 -17.49 3.43 7.84
CA PHE A 321 -16.07 3.31 8.17
C PHE A 321 -15.16 4.22 7.31
N GLN A 322 -15.61 4.68 6.14
CA GLN A 322 -14.86 5.65 5.34
C GLN A 322 -14.78 7.03 6.01
N PHE A 323 -15.77 7.39 6.85
CA PHE A 323 -15.75 8.64 7.62
C PHE A 323 -14.70 8.65 8.74
N ILE A 324 -14.08 7.51 9.07
CA ILE A 324 -12.98 7.47 10.03
C ILE A 324 -11.79 8.29 9.53
N VAL A 325 -11.49 8.26 8.23
CA VAL A 325 -10.35 9.00 7.65
C VAL A 325 -10.44 10.51 7.92
N PRO A 326 -11.51 11.24 7.51
CA PRO A 326 -11.60 12.67 7.78
C PRO A 326 -11.67 12.98 9.28
N LEU A 327 -12.29 12.12 10.10
CA LEU A 327 -12.32 12.31 11.56
C LEU A 327 -10.92 12.22 12.18
N VAL A 328 -10.10 11.26 11.75
CA VAL A 328 -8.72 11.10 12.21
C VAL A 328 -7.86 12.29 11.78
N VAL A 329 -8.02 12.77 10.54
CA VAL A 329 -7.30 13.96 10.06
C VAL A 329 -7.68 15.20 10.88
N VAL A 330 -8.96 15.42 11.16
CA VAL A 330 -9.42 16.52 12.01
C VAL A 330 -8.88 16.39 13.43
N ALA A 331 -8.87 15.17 13.99
CA ALA A 331 -8.33 14.91 15.32
C ALA A 331 -6.82 15.22 15.38
N ASP A 332 -6.04 14.76 14.40
CA ASP A 332 -4.60 15.03 14.33
C ASP A 332 -4.32 16.53 14.24
N ILE A 333 -4.98 17.25 13.33
CA ILE A 333 -4.87 18.71 13.20
C ILE A 333 -5.25 19.41 14.50
N SER A 334 -6.31 18.96 15.18
CA SER A 334 -6.76 19.56 16.44
C SER A 334 -5.75 19.38 17.56
N ILE A 335 -5.08 18.22 17.63
CA ILE A 335 -3.99 17.97 18.59
C ILE A 335 -2.80 18.88 18.29
N TRP A 336 -2.43 19.03 17.02
CA TRP A 336 -1.37 19.96 16.60
C TRP A 336 -1.67 21.40 16.98
N ILE A 337 -2.89 21.87 16.74
CA ILE A 337 -3.34 23.21 17.15
C ILE A 337 -3.25 23.32 18.67
N GLY A 338 -3.80 22.36 19.41
CA GLY A 338 -3.74 22.37 20.89
C GLY A 338 -2.31 22.41 21.43
N ALA A 339 -1.39 21.67 20.82
CA ALA A 339 0.02 21.64 21.21
C ALA A 339 0.79 22.94 20.87
N LEU A 340 0.33 23.74 19.91
CA LEU A 340 0.95 25.01 19.53
C LEU A 340 0.46 26.20 20.37
N PHE A 341 -0.71 26.08 21.00
CA PHE A 341 -1.36 27.13 21.79
C PHE A 341 -1.29 26.92 23.32
N GLN A 342 -0.52 25.92 23.78
CA GLN A 342 -0.15 25.71 25.19
C GLN A 342 1.28 26.19 25.45
#